data_AF-A0A395H738-F1
#
_entry.id   AF-A0A395H738-F1
#
_cell.length_a   1.000
_cell.length_b   1.000
_cell.length_c   1.000
_cell.angle_alpha   90.00
_cell.angle_beta   90.00
_cell.angle_gamma   90.00
#
_symmetry.space_group_name_H-M   'P 1'
#
loop_
_entity.id
_entity.type
_entity.pdbx_description
1 polymer ?
#
loop_
_entity_poly.entity_id
_entity_poly.type
_entity_poly.pdbx_seq_one_letter_code
_entity_poly.pdbx_strand_id
1 'polypeptide(L)'
;MPYTWHISDPSIKPLIEKPMSKHSVGAYMKLHTNVGRSFWAVHSYNTRRGSESSAARPPPTDISPPDRDLGAQDGSAEPTVRKQLQDLHEDTTRLLDRLEQAKARFLKQTWADAESQMEIIKSIVQDAQTMIKMHQRLLPS
;
A
#
# COMPACT_ATOMS: atom_id res chain seq x y z
N MET A 1 -13.81 24.93 -1.24
CA MET A 1 -13.97 24.17 0.02
C MET A 1 -12.58 23.82 0.54
N PRO A 2 -12.00 24.57 1.50
CA PRO A 2 -10.61 24.32 1.88
C PRO A 2 -10.51 23.15 2.86
N TYR A 3 -9.74 22.14 2.46
CA TYR A 3 -9.28 21.08 3.35
C TYR A 3 -7.98 21.51 4.02
N THR A 4 -7.78 21.08 5.26
CA THR A 4 -6.53 21.29 6.00
C THR A 4 -5.95 19.93 6.38
N TRP A 5 -4.63 19.80 6.34
CA TRP A 5 -3.95 18.58 6.75
C TRP A 5 -3.87 18.51 8.27
N HIS A 6 -4.43 17.45 8.86
CA HIS A 6 -4.13 17.07 10.23
C HIS A 6 -2.89 16.18 10.22
N ILE A 7 -1.86 16.53 10.99
CA ILE A 7 -0.57 15.82 11.06
C ILE A 7 -0.33 15.43 12.52
N SER A 8 -0.38 14.13 12.79
CA SER A 8 -0.12 13.55 14.11
C SER A 8 1.37 13.29 14.36
N ASP A 9 2.14 13.01 13.31
CA ASP A 9 3.59 12.78 13.38
C ASP A 9 4.39 13.99 12.85
N PRO A 10 5.11 14.73 13.71
CA PRO A 10 5.91 15.89 13.31
C PRO A 10 7.00 15.57 12.29
N SER A 11 7.48 14.32 12.20
CA SER A 11 8.54 13.92 11.27
C SER A 11 8.11 13.97 9.80
N ILE A 12 6.80 13.99 9.53
CA ILE A 12 6.21 13.98 8.19
C ILE A 12 5.88 15.40 7.69
N LYS A 13 5.72 16.36 8.61
CA LYS A 13 5.50 17.77 8.30
C LYS A 13 6.48 18.36 7.26
N PRO A 14 7.81 18.15 7.36
CA PRO A 14 8.74 18.66 6.35
C PRO A 14 8.60 17.99 4.98
N LEU A 15 8.01 16.80 4.88
CA LEU A 15 7.74 16.14 3.60
C LEU A 15 6.51 16.69 2.90
N ILE A 16 5.56 17.25 3.66
CA ILE A 16 4.32 17.85 3.15
C ILE A 16 4.55 19.32 2.76
N GLU A 17 5.30 20.07 3.58
CA GLU A 17 5.57 21.49 3.36
C GLU A 17 6.64 21.74 2.28
N LYS A 18 7.57 20.79 2.09
CA LYS A 18 8.58 20.90 1.05
C LYS A 18 7.96 20.52 -0.31
N PRO A 19 8.02 21.38 -1.33
CA PRO A 19 7.61 21.02 -2.68
C PRO A 19 8.52 19.89 -3.15
N MET A 20 7.99 18.67 -3.11
CA MET A 20 8.76 17.52 -3.51
C MET A 20 8.93 17.53 -5.02
N SER A 21 10.17 17.40 -5.49
CA SER A 21 10.42 17.06 -6.88
C SER A 21 9.61 15.81 -7.22
N LYS A 22 8.89 15.83 -8.35
CA LYS A 22 8.08 14.70 -8.86
C LYS A 22 8.89 13.40 -9.01
N HIS A 23 10.22 13.49 -8.95
CA HIS A 23 11.16 12.39 -9.07
C HIS A 23 11.62 11.79 -7.73
N SER A 24 11.17 12.31 -6.59
CA SER A 24 11.50 11.72 -5.28
C SER A 24 10.55 10.57 -4.95
N VAL A 25 10.69 9.47 -5.70
CA VAL A 25 9.88 8.25 -5.53
C VAL A 25 9.92 7.76 -4.08
N GLY A 26 11.09 7.79 -3.44
CA GLY A 26 11.24 7.36 -2.04
C GLY A 26 10.43 8.19 -1.04
N ALA A 27 10.36 9.51 -1.24
CA ALA A 27 9.59 10.37 -0.36
C ALA A 27 8.08 10.23 -0.61
N TYR A 28 7.66 10.01 -1.86
CA TYR A 28 6.27 9.66 -2.18
C TYR A 28 5.85 8.35 -1.50
N MET A 29 6.68 7.30 -1.58
CA MET A 29 6.39 6.02 -0.93
C MET A 29 6.28 6.16 0.59
N LYS A 30 7.15 6.98 1.20
CA LYS A 30 7.10 7.27 2.63
C LYS A 30 5.84 8.04 3.04
N LEU A 31 5.34 8.95 2.21
CA LEU A 31 4.08 9.64 2.47
C LEU A 31 2.91 8.67 2.33
N HIS A 32 2.86 7.89 1.26
CA HIS A 32 1.78 6.94 0.96
C HIS A 32 1.54 5.95 2.10
N THR A 33 2.59 5.40 2.71
CA THR A 33 2.46 4.45 3.83
C THR A 33 1.91 5.08 5.12
N ASN A 34 1.97 6.40 5.25
CA ASN A 34 1.59 7.13 6.45
C ASN A 34 0.26 7.91 6.32
N VAL A 35 -0.31 8.02 5.12
CA VAL A 35 -1.64 8.60 4.90
C VAL A 35 -2.68 7.79 5.68
N GLY A 36 -3.56 8.47 6.41
CA GLY A 36 -4.62 7.87 7.22
C GLY A 36 -4.17 7.32 8.58
N ARG A 37 -2.86 7.26 8.85
CA ARG A 37 -2.30 6.88 10.15
C ARG A 37 -1.72 8.09 10.87
N SER A 38 -0.77 8.74 10.21
CA SER A 38 0.02 9.83 10.79
C SER A 38 -0.38 11.20 10.25
N PHE A 39 -1.10 11.24 9.12
CA PHE A 39 -1.73 12.46 8.64
C PHE A 39 -2.96 12.16 7.76
N TRP A 40 -3.94 13.05 7.76
CA TRP A 40 -5.15 12.93 6.93
C TRP A 40 -5.76 14.31 6.63
N ALA A 41 -6.61 14.37 5.60
CA ALA A 41 -7.32 15.60 5.26
C ALA A 41 -8.52 15.78 6.19
N VAL A 42 -8.63 16.96 6.81
CA VAL A 42 -9.76 17.35 7.65
C VAL A 42 -10.46 18.54 7.01
N HIS A 43 -11.78 18.57 7.13
CA HIS A 43 -12.54 19.72 6.70
C HIS A 43 -12.34 20.88 7.68
N SER A 44 -12.01 22.06 7.16
CA SER A 44 -11.67 23.25 7.93
C SER A 44 -12.74 23.76 8.92
N TYR A 45 -13.96 23.23 8.92
CA TYR A 45 -15.02 23.62 9.87
C TYR A 45 -14.95 22.95 11.25
N ASN A 46 -14.07 21.95 11.46
CA ASN A 46 -14.06 21.14 12.70
C ASN A 46 -13.01 21.51 13.75
N THR A 47 -12.16 22.51 13.53
CA THR A 47 -11.03 22.83 14.42
C THR A 47 -11.40 23.59 15.72
N ARG A 48 -12.68 23.61 16.13
CA ARG A 48 -13.18 24.36 17.30
C ARG A 48 -13.91 23.52 18.36
N ARG A 49 -13.62 22.23 18.51
CA ARG A 49 -14.22 21.44 19.60
C ARG A 49 -13.35 20.29 20.11
N GLY A 50 -12.14 20.62 20.51
CA GLY A 50 -11.21 19.67 21.12
C GLY A 50 -10.37 20.30 22.22
N SER A 51 -11.01 20.96 23.19
CA SER A 51 -10.41 21.33 24.48
C SER A 51 -11.54 21.74 25.43
N GLU A 52 -12.26 20.76 25.95
CA GLU A 52 -12.98 20.86 27.24
C GLU A 52 -13.33 19.45 27.67
N SER A 53 -12.42 18.89 28.44
CA SER A 53 -12.67 17.77 29.34
C SER A 53 -13.46 18.29 30.54
N SER A 54 -14.38 17.46 31.01
CA SER A 54 -14.87 17.39 32.39
C SER A 54 -16.20 18.07 32.75
N ALA A 55 -17.07 17.21 33.30
CA ALA A 55 -18.13 17.49 34.26
C ALA A 55 -19.41 18.19 33.75
N ALA A 56 -20.45 17.40 33.48
CA ALA A 56 -21.69 17.42 34.27
C ALA A 56 -22.76 16.53 33.61
N ARG A 57 -22.96 15.35 34.20
CA ARG A 57 -24.15 14.53 34.06
C ARG A 57 -25.29 15.17 34.88
N PRO A 58 -26.52 15.22 34.37
CA PRO A 58 -27.69 15.06 35.24
C PRO A 58 -28.46 13.76 34.91
N PRO A 59 -29.26 13.25 35.87
CA PRO A 59 -29.76 11.88 35.89
C PRO A 59 -30.94 11.63 34.93
N PRO A 60 -31.19 10.34 34.59
CA PRO A 60 -32.29 9.94 33.71
C PRO A 60 -33.61 10.03 34.47
N THR A 61 -34.57 10.78 33.94
CA THR A 61 -35.95 10.74 34.43
C THR A 61 -36.70 9.64 33.69
N ASP A 62 -37.12 8.69 34.50
CA ASP A 62 -37.95 7.53 34.28
C ASP A 62 -39.27 7.86 33.55
N ILE A 63 -39.46 7.32 32.35
CA ILE A 63 -40.78 7.04 31.77
C ILE A 63 -40.63 5.79 30.87
N SER A 64 -41.11 4.63 31.34
CA SER A 64 -41.40 3.46 30.50
C SER A 64 -42.93 3.30 30.39
N PRO A 65 -43.45 2.43 29.50
CA PRO A 65 -43.50 2.48 28.05
C PRO A 65 -44.98 2.49 27.56
N PRO A 66 -45.25 2.48 26.24
CA PRO A 66 -46.20 1.44 25.83
C PRO A 66 -45.78 0.72 24.54
N ASP A 67 -46.16 -0.56 24.54
CA ASP A 67 -46.10 -1.53 23.45
C ASP A 67 -46.35 -0.95 22.07
N ARG A 68 -45.40 -1.20 21.16
CA ARG A 68 -45.67 -1.38 19.73
C ARG A 68 -44.80 -2.50 19.20
N ASP A 69 -45.35 -3.69 19.37
CA ASP A 69 -45.76 -4.58 18.28
C ASP A 69 -44.70 -5.04 17.26
N LEU A 70 -44.75 -6.34 17.04
CA LEU A 70 -43.92 -7.15 16.16
C LEU A 70 -44.12 -6.74 14.70
N GLY A 71 -43.33 -5.78 14.24
CA GLY A 71 -43.20 -5.44 12.82
C GLY A 71 -42.10 -6.26 12.15
N ALA A 72 -42.33 -7.56 11.94
CA ALA A 72 -41.56 -8.32 10.95
C ALA A 72 -41.90 -7.79 9.55
N GLN A 73 -41.07 -6.89 9.00
CA GLN A 73 -41.09 -6.58 7.57
C GLN A 73 -39.68 -6.50 6.98
N ASP A 74 -39.41 -7.54 6.21
CA ASP A 74 -38.91 -7.46 4.84
C ASP A 74 -37.39 -7.31 4.63
N GLY A 75 -36.70 -8.43 4.83
CA GLY A 75 -35.31 -8.68 4.39
C GLY A 75 -35.15 -8.82 2.88
N SER A 76 -35.67 -7.88 2.09
CA SER A 76 -35.62 -7.92 0.63
C SER A 76 -34.34 -7.30 0.04
N ALA A 77 -33.63 -6.44 0.78
CA ALA A 77 -32.35 -5.85 0.34
C ALA A 77 -31.08 -6.62 0.76
N GLU A 78 -31.18 -7.50 1.75
CA GLU A 78 -30.08 -8.33 2.28
C GLU A 78 -29.46 -9.34 1.28
N PRO A 79 -30.23 -10.08 0.44
CA PRO A 79 -29.62 -11.12 -0.40
C PRO A 79 -28.76 -10.55 -1.53
N THR A 80 -29.12 -9.37 -2.06
CA THR A 80 -28.32 -8.69 -3.10
C THR A 80 -26.97 -8.23 -2.54
N VAL A 81 -26.96 -7.65 -1.34
CA VAL A 81 -25.73 -7.19 -0.69
C VAL A 81 -24.84 -8.38 -0.34
N ARG A 82 -25.40 -9.48 0.15
CA ARG A 82 -24.64 -10.72 0.42
C ARG A 82 -23.98 -11.28 -0.83
N LYS A 83 -24.71 -11.31 -1.95
CA LYS A 83 -24.17 -11.77 -3.23
C LYS A 83 -23.04 -10.87 -3.73
N GLN A 84 -23.22 -9.55 -3.67
CA GLN A 84 -22.16 -8.60 -4.03
C GLN A 84 -20.90 -8.76 -3.16
N LEU A 85 -21.07 -9.03 -1.87
CA LEU A 85 -19.96 -9.26 -0.96
C LEU A 85 -19.21 -10.56 -1.30
N GLN A 86 -19.95 -11.61 -1.67
CA GLN A 86 -19.38 -12.88 -2.11
C GLN A 86 -18.60 -12.71 -3.43
N ASP A 87 -19.22 -12.09 -4.44
CA ASP A 87 -18.58 -11.83 -5.73
C ASP A 87 -17.29 -11.01 -5.55
N LEU A 88 -17.33 -9.98 -4.69
CA LEU A 88 -16.15 -9.17 -4.37
C LEU A 88 -15.04 -9.98 -3.67
N HIS A 89 -15.41 -10.93 -2.81
CA HIS A 89 -14.46 -11.82 -2.15
C HIS A 89 -13.80 -12.79 -3.14
N GLU A 90 -14.58 -13.36 -4.06
CA GLU A 90 -14.09 -14.20 -5.15
C GLU A 90 -13.16 -13.42 -6.08
N ASP A 91 -13.49 -12.17 -6.42
CA ASP A 91 -12.62 -11.31 -7.22
C ASP A 91 -11.33 -10.95 -6.48
N THR A 92 -11.41 -10.65 -5.19
CA THR A 92 -10.22 -10.33 -4.37
C THR A 92 -9.26 -11.52 -4.29
N THR A 93 -9.79 -12.71 -4.03
CA THR A 93 -8.97 -13.94 -3.97
C THR A 93 -8.36 -14.26 -5.33
N ARG A 94 -9.12 -14.10 -6.43
CA ARG A 94 -8.60 -14.28 -7.79
C ARG A 94 -7.51 -13.27 -8.15
N LEU A 95 -7.63 -12.02 -7.73
CA LEU A 95 -6.61 -11.00 -7.95
C LEU A 95 -5.33 -11.32 -7.16
N LEU A 96 -5.45 -11.81 -5.94
CA LEU A 96 -4.30 -12.24 -5.13
C LEU A 96 -3.56 -13.41 -5.79
N ASP A 97 -4.28 -14.43 -6.26
CA ASP A 97 -3.69 -15.57 -6.97
C ASP A 97 -2.95 -15.13 -8.24
N ARG A 98 -3.58 -14.22 -9.03
CA ARG A 98 -2.93 -13.64 -10.22
C ARG A 98 -1.68 -12.85 -9.89
N LEU A 99 -1.69 -12.08 -8.81
CA LEU A 99 -0.54 -11.29 -8.36
C LEU A 99 0.60 -12.21 -7.93
N GLU A 100 0.30 -13.27 -7.19
CA GLU A 100 1.28 -14.26 -6.77
C GLU A 100 1.89 -15.00 -7.98
N GLN A 101 1.04 -15.40 -8.93
CA GLN A 101 1.49 -16.03 -10.16
C GLN A 101 2.36 -15.09 -11.01
N ALA A 102 1.98 -13.81 -11.13
CA ALA A 102 2.77 -12.81 -11.84
C ALA A 102 4.13 -12.59 -11.19
N LYS A 103 4.17 -12.52 -9.84
CA LYS A 103 5.42 -12.43 -9.07
C LYS A 103 6.31 -13.64 -9.31
N ALA A 104 5.76 -14.85 -9.28
CA ALA A 104 6.51 -16.09 -9.51
C ALA A 104 7.11 -16.13 -10.93
N ARG A 105 6.33 -15.73 -11.94
CA ARG A 105 6.81 -15.62 -13.33
C ARG A 105 7.92 -14.60 -13.48
N PHE A 106 7.74 -13.42 -12.89
CA PHE A 106 8.74 -12.37 -12.93
C PHE A 106 10.06 -12.84 -12.31
N LEU A 107 10.02 -13.40 -11.11
CA LEU A 107 11.22 -13.92 -10.44
C LEU A 107 11.90 -15.01 -11.28
N LYS A 108 11.13 -15.97 -11.80
CA LYS A 108 11.66 -17.03 -12.66
C LYS A 108 12.35 -16.49 -13.91
N GLN A 109 11.74 -15.50 -14.56
CA GLN A 109 12.31 -14.86 -15.74
C GLN A 109 13.60 -14.12 -15.40
N THR A 110 13.60 -13.29 -14.34
CA THR A 110 14.80 -12.56 -13.93
C THR A 110 15.96 -13.47 -13.56
N TRP A 111 15.67 -14.64 -12.96
CA TRP A 111 16.69 -15.64 -12.67
C TRP A 111 17.27 -16.26 -13.94
N ALA A 112 16.41 -16.66 -14.89
CA ALA A 112 16.84 -17.22 -16.17
C ALA A 112 17.69 -16.21 -16.98
N ASP A 113 17.30 -14.92 -16.96
CA ASP A 113 18.05 -13.86 -17.62
C ASP A 113 19.43 -13.67 -16.98
N ALA A 114 19.52 -13.66 -15.65
CA ALA A 114 20.78 -13.54 -14.93
C ALA A 114 21.70 -14.75 -15.17
N GLU A 115 21.15 -15.96 -15.21
CA GLU A 115 21.88 -17.19 -15.51
C GLU A 115 22.43 -17.18 -16.95
N SER A 116 21.62 -16.73 -17.91
CA SER A 116 22.08 -16.55 -19.29
C SER A 116 23.22 -15.54 -19.40
N GLN A 117 23.12 -14.39 -18.72
CA GLN A 117 24.19 -13.39 -18.68
C GLN A 117 25.48 -13.95 -18.08
N MET A 118 25.37 -14.75 -17.02
CA MET A 118 26.53 -15.36 -16.37
C MET A 118 27.27 -16.31 -17.33
N GLU A 119 26.56 -17.13 -18.10
CA GLU A 119 27.19 -18.02 -19.08
C GLU A 119 27.83 -17.24 -20.24
N ILE A 120 27.23 -16.13 -20.69
CA ILE A 120 27.85 -15.24 -21.69
C ILE A 120 29.18 -14.68 -21.15
N ILE A 121 29.16 -14.12 -19.94
CA ILE A 121 30.37 -13.52 -19.32
C ILE A 121 31.45 -14.59 -19.15
N LYS A 122 31.08 -15.78 -18.70
CA LYS A 122 32.01 -16.90 -18.53
C LYS A 122 32.67 -17.30 -19.84
N SER A 123 31.91 -17.37 -20.94
CA SER A 123 32.45 -17.61 -22.29
C SER A 123 33.48 -16.54 -22.68
N ILE A 124 33.12 -15.26 -22.53
CA ILE A 124 34.01 -14.13 -22.83
C ILE A 124 35.32 -14.21 -22.03
N VAL A 125 35.24 -14.55 -20.75
CA VAL A 125 36.42 -14.70 -19.89
C VAL A 125 37.30 -15.86 -20.34
N GLN A 126 36.71 -17.00 -20.73
CA GLN A 126 37.46 -18.16 -21.23
C GLN A 126 38.18 -17.83 -22.55
N ASP A 127 37.52 -17.13 -23.47
CA ASP A 127 38.10 -16.69 -24.73
C ASP A 127 39.26 -15.73 -24.49
N ALA A 128 39.07 -14.73 -23.62
CA ALA A 128 40.12 -13.78 -23.25
C ALA A 128 41.34 -14.49 -22.63
N GLN A 129 41.12 -15.44 -21.73
CA GLN A 129 42.20 -16.24 -21.13
C GLN A 129 42.96 -17.06 -22.18
N THR A 130 42.24 -17.64 -23.15
CA THR A 130 42.85 -18.39 -24.25
C THR A 130 43.72 -17.48 -25.10
N MET A 131 43.24 -16.28 -25.45
CA MET A 131 44.02 -15.30 -26.19
C MET A 131 45.27 -14.85 -25.43
N ILE A 132 45.17 -14.56 -24.13
CA ILE A 132 46.31 -14.17 -23.31
C ILE A 132 47.38 -15.27 -23.31
N LYS A 133 46.98 -16.54 -23.13
CA LYS A 133 47.90 -17.68 -23.16
C LYS A 133 48.58 -17.84 -24.52
N MET A 134 47.85 -17.60 -25.62
CA MET A 134 48.42 -17.65 -26.97
C MET A 134 49.48 -16.55 -27.17
N HIS A 135 49.19 -15.32 -26.75
CA HIS A 135 50.16 -14.21 -26.84
C HIS A 135 51.41 -14.46 -25.98
N GLN A 136 51.25 -15.02 -24.79
CA GLN A 136 52.38 -15.36 -23.91
C GLN A 136 53.33 -16.40 -24.54
N ARG A 137 52.83 -17.30 -25.39
CA ARG A 137 53.66 -18.28 -26.11
C ARG A 137 54.42 -17.70 -27.30
N LEU A 138 53.95 -16.59 -27.84
CA LEU A 138 54.53 -15.95 -29.04
C LEU A 138 55.60 -14.91 -28.69
N LEU A 139 55.72 -14.51 -27.42
CA LEU A 139 56.79 -13.64 -26.96
C LEU A 139 58.06 -14.50 -26.72
N PRO A 140 59.16 -14.27 -27.45
CA PRO A 140 60.41 -14.95 -27.18
C PRO A 140 60.97 -14.51 -25.82
N SER A 141 61.42 -15.48 -25.02
CA SER A 141 62.09 -15.30 -23.73
C SER A 141 63.41 -14.55 -23.84
#